data_AF-A0A850G6Z4-F1
#
_entry.id   AF-A0A850G6Z4-F1
#
_cell.length_a   1.000
_cell.length_b   1.000
_cell.length_c   1.000
_cell.angle_alpha   90.00
_cell.angle_beta   90.00
_cell.angle_gamma   90.00
#
_symmetry.space_group_name_H-M   'P 1'
#
loop_
_entity.id
_entity.type
_entity.pdbx_description
1 polymer ?
#
loop_
_entity_poly.entity_id
_entity_poly.type
_entity_poly.pdbx_seq_one_letter_code
_entity_poly.pdbx_strand_id
1 'polypeptide(L)'
;MSGARPESVRRSLSWTLLGELVFAAAQWLALMVVAKLGSPEALGRYSLGLAVATPIFVFANLHLRPVFVVAAEGRWAFAHAFALRLVALPLALAATAGFCLVRGWPWETAVAVLLVGLIRASGCASDILYARAQRAETMRSIGISRALRGGLWIGLLALGLRLGGEVAALALVAAGLAAVTLFYDLPRAAALGEPGSARPRFDWPQLRALARHALPMGLAAGLLGFTLNAPAYVLEGSHGLEVVGFFAAVLSIIQASGVFNMALGNAAIPRLARLSAEDARGFWALLAKLLAAVAALNGAGLLIVIVAGDLYLRYAYTPAYVAYHDQLILAAVAAVIVGLANMLSQTLTALSRFRAQLVINAVALAVSIAVAAWRIPARGLDGAIETLLALAGFRFVVYLGANLALGPRHPR
;
A
#
# COMPACT_ATOMS: atom_id res chain seq x y z
N MET A 1 23.91 -25.78 5.29
CA MET A 1 24.43 -24.53 4.69
C MET A 1 24.69 -24.68 3.19
N SER A 2 23.65 -24.51 2.35
CA SER A 2 23.81 -24.26 0.91
C SER A 2 24.29 -22.82 0.74
N GLY A 3 25.57 -22.65 0.38
CA GLY A 3 26.26 -21.37 0.33
C GLY A 3 25.86 -20.52 -0.87
N ALA A 4 24.72 -19.85 -0.79
CA ALA A 4 24.49 -18.67 -1.62
C ALA A 4 25.43 -17.56 -1.12
N ARG A 5 26.46 -17.22 -1.90
CA ARG A 5 27.29 -16.04 -1.60
C ARG A 5 26.38 -14.79 -1.62
N PRO A 6 26.48 -13.91 -0.63
CA PRO A 6 25.69 -12.68 -0.61
C PRO A 6 25.96 -11.87 -1.89
N GLU A 7 24.89 -11.34 -2.49
CA GLU A 7 25.01 -10.51 -3.69
C GLU A 7 25.68 -9.18 -3.32
N SER A 8 26.42 -8.59 -4.26
CA SER A 8 26.97 -7.25 -4.01
C SER A 8 25.83 -6.26 -3.75
N VAL A 9 26.04 -5.33 -2.81
CA VAL A 9 25.01 -4.35 -2.40
C VAL A 9 24.39 -3.63 -3.61
N ARG A 10 25.19 -3.27 -4.62
CA ARG A 10 24.71 -2.64 -5.85
C ARG A 10 23.75 -3.54 -6.64
N ARG A 11 24.08 -4.82 -6.78
CA ARG A 11 23.27 -5.80 -7.51
C ARG A 11 21.98 -6.11 -6.75
N SER A 12 22.06 -6.23 -5.43
CA SER A 12 20.91 -6.42 -4.55
C SER A 12 19.93 -5.26 -4.69
N LEU A 13 20.42 -4.03 -4.61
CA LEU A 13 19.62 -2.82 -4.80
C LEU A 13 18.98 -2.77 -6.19
N SER A 14 19.72 -3.06 -7.26
CA SER A 14 19.15 -3.02 -8.62
C SER A 14 18.01 -4.00 -8.82
N TRP A 15 18.10 -5.22 -8.27
CA TRP A 15 17.04 -6.21 -8.39
C TRP A 15 15.80 -5.82 -7.59
N THR A 16 15.97 -5.35 -6.36
CA THR A 16 14.85 -4.90 -5.54
C THR A 16 14.15 -3.71 -6.18
N LEU A 17 14.90 -2.70 -6.61
CA LEU A 17 14.35 -1.50 -7.23
C LEU A 17 13.60 -1.83 -8.52
N LEU A 18 14.20 -2.61 -9.43
CA LEU A 18 13.56 -2.97 -10.69
C LEU A 18 12.26 -3.76 -10.46
N GLY A 19 12.30 -4.77 -9.60
CA GLY A 19 11.12 -5.58 -9.30
C GLY A 19 9.99 -4.76 -8.67
N GLU A 20 10.33 -3.87 -7.74
CA GLU A 20 9.38 -2.98 -7.08
C GLU A 20 8.76 -1.97 -8.04
N LEU A 21 9.57 -1.37 -8.92
CA LEU A 21 9.10 -0.43 -9.94
C LEU A 21 8.16 -1.11 -10.93
N VAL A 22 8.50 -2.31 -11.41
CA VAL A 22 7.63 -3.07 -12.32
C VAL A 22 6.30 -3.40 -11.65
N PHE A 23 6.34 -3.86 -10.40
CA PHE A 23 5.10 -4.17 -9.66
C PHE A 23 4.25 -2.91 -9.41
N ALA A 24 4.86 -1.81 -8.98
CA ALA A 24 4.14 -0.56 -8.73
C ALA A 24 3.53 0.02 -10.02
N ALA A 25 4.29 0.01 -11.11
CA ALA A 25 3.79 0.39 -12.43
C ALA A 25 2.63 -0.51 -12.86
N ALA A 26 2.71 -1.82 -12.61
CA ALA A 26 1.62 -2.75 -12.92
C ALA A 26 0.35 -2.49 -12.10
N GLN A 27 0.46 -2.15 -10.83
CA GLN A 27 -0.71 -1.79 -10.02
C GLN A 27 -1.39 -0.53 -10.54
N TRP A 28 -0.61 0.45 -11.00
CA TRP A 28 -1.13 1.68 -11.60
C TRP A 28 -1.79 1.41 -12.97
N LEU A 29 -1.10 0.67 -13.84
CA LEU A 29 -1.62 0.27 -15.16
C LEU A 29 -2.86 -0.61 -15.06
N ALA A 30 -3.02 -1.41 -13.99
CA ALA A 30 -4.20 -2.22 -13.77
C ALA A 30 -5.49 -1.37 -13.72
N LEU A 31 -5.44 -0.16 -13.16
CA LEU A 31 -6.59 0.76 -13.14
C LEU A 31 -6.97 1.18 -14.57
N MET A 32 -5.97 1.49 -15.40
CA MET A 32 -6.17 1.87 -16.80
C MET A 32 -6.72 0.72 -17.63
N VAL A 33 -6.21 -0.50 -17.43
CA VAL A 33 -6.69 -1.71 -18.10
C VAL A 33 -8.16 -1.96 -17.79
N VAL A 34 -8.56 -1.87 -16.52
CA VAL A 34 -9.97 -2.04 -16.12
C VAL A 34 -10.83 -0.92 -16.70
N ALA A 35 -10.35 0.32 -16.69
CA ALA A 35 -11.09 1.44 -17.27
C ALA A 35 -11.29 1.33 -18.79
N LYS A 36 -10.30 0.80 -19.52
CA LYS A 36 -10.30 0.69 -20.98
C LYS A 36 -11.08 -0.50 -21.50
N LEU A 37 -10.93 -1.65 -20.84
CA LEU A 37 -11.49 -2.92 -21.30
C LEU A 37 -12.80 -3.27 -20.57
N GLY A 38 -13.05 -2.67 -19.41
CA GLY A 38 -14.30 -2.80 -18.66
C GLY A 38 -15.15 -1.54 -18.72
N SER A 39 -16.05 -1.39 -17.76
CA SER A 39 -16.87 -0.19 -17.55
C SER A 39 -16.34 0.64 -16.37
N PRO A 40 -16.77 1.91 -16.22
CA PRO A 40 -16.49 2.68 -15.01
C PRO A 40 -17.01 1.99 -13.75
N GLU A 41 -18.13 1.27 -13.84
CA GLU A 41 -18.64 0.46 -12.74
C GLU A 41 -17.71 -0.72 -12.38
N ALA A 42 -17.14 -1.41 -13.37
CA ALA A 42 -16.15 -2.46 -13.15
C ALA A 42 -14.88 -1.91 -12.47
N LEU A 43 -14.42 -0.71 -12.89
CA LEU A 43 -13.34 0.00 -12.19
C LEU A 43 -13.74 0.37 -10.76
N GLY A 44 -15.00 0.76 -10.56
CA GLY A 44 -15.60 1.01 -9.26
C GLY A 44 -15.54 -0.22 -8.35
N ARG A 45 -16.01 -1.38 -8.82
CA ARG A 45 -15.94 -2.66 -8.07
C ARG A 45 -14.51 -3.05 -7.73
N TYR A 46 -13.60 -2.96 -8.70
CA TYR A 46 -12.18 -3.25 -8.46
C TYR A 46 -11.59 -2.31 -7.41
N SER A 47 -11.87 -1.01 -7.51
CA SER A 47 -11.35 0.01 -6.60
C SER A 47 -11.96 -0.10 -5.20
N LEU A 48 -13.24 -0.44 -5.09
CA LEU A 48 -13.89 -0.77 -3.83
C LEU A 48 -13.30 -2.03 -3.19
N GLY A 49 -13.02 -3.06 -4.00
CA GLY A 49 -12.29 -4.24 -3.57
C GLY A 49 -10.91 -3.90 -3.00
N LEU A 50 -10.17 -3.00 -3.65
CA LEU A 50 -8.90 -2.50 -3.14
C LEU A 50 -9.10 -1.71 -1.84
N ALA A 51 -10.12 -0.85 -1.79
CA ALA A 51 -10.44 -0.03 -0.63
C ALA A 51 -10.70 -0.88 0.62
N VAL A 52 -11.52 -1.94 0.50
CA VAL A 52 -11.86 -2.84 1.63
C VAL A 52 -10.74 -3.81 1.95
N ALA A 53 -10.26 -4.57 0.96
CA ALA A 53 -9.35 -5.68 1.23
C ALA A 53 -7.96 -5.18 1.67
N THR A 54 -7.43 -4.14 1.02
CA THR A 54 -6.06 -3.66 1.31
C THR A 54 -5.82 -3.35 2.80
N PRO A 55 -6.63 -2.53 3.49
CA PRO A 55 -6.40 -2.24 4.91
C PRO A 55 -6.54 -3.46 5.82
N ILE A 56 -7.49 -4.37 5.53
CA ILE A 56 -7.67 -5.62 6.27
C ILE A 56 -6.40 -6.49 6.16
N PHE A 57 -5.87 -6.62 4.94
CA PHE A 57 -4.66 -7.42 4.69
C PHE A 57 -3.38 -6.74 5.19
N VAL A 58 -3.28 -5.42 5.13
CA VAL A 58 -2.17 -4.65 5.73
C VAL A 58 -2.17 -4.82 7.25
N PHE A 59 -3.35 -4.78 7.89
CA PHE A 59 -3.51 -5.09 9.30
C PHE A 59 -3.05 -6.51 9.62
N ALA A 60 -3.57 -7.50 8.88
CA ALA A 60 -3.23 -8.91 9.05
C ALA A 60 -1.77 -9.24 8.71
N ASN A 61 -1.06 -8.37 7.98
CA ASN A 61 0.36 -8.52 7.71
C ASN A 61 1.20 -8.38 8.99
N LEU A 62 0.73 -7.59 9.98
CA LEU A 62 1.38 -7.37 11.28
C LEU A 62 2.85 -6.91 11.18
N HIS A 63 3.33 -6.47 10.01
CA HIS A 63 4.76 -6.15 9.79
C HIS A 63 5.71 -7.32 10.16
N LEU A 64 5.30 -8.57 9.98
CA LEU A 64 6.09 -9.73 10.42
C LEU A 64 7.45 -9.87 9.72
N ARG A 65 7.55 -9.42 8.47
CA ARG A 65 8.79 -9.54 7.69
C ARG A 65 9.94 -8.72 8.30
N PRO A 66 9.82 -7.40 8.51
CA PRO A 66 10.84 -6.63 9.23
C PRO A 66 11.17 -7.19 10.63
N VAL A 67 10.14 -7.61 11.38
CA VAL A 67 10.32 -8.22 12.71
C VAL A 67 11.21 -9.45 12.64
N PHE A 68 11.02 -10.32 11.64
CA PHE A 68 11.85 -11.50 11.46
C PHE A 68 13.27 -11.19 10.97
N VAL A 69 13.41 -10.23 10.04
CA VAL A 69 14.70 -9.88 9.43
C VAL A 69 15.65 -9.24 10.45
N VAL A 70 15.12 -8.41 11.35
CA VAL A 70 15.92 -7.68 12.36
C VAL A 70 16.07 -8.46 13.67
N ALA A 71 15.25 -9.49 13.91
CA ALA A 71 15.35 -10.28 15.12
C ALA A 71 16.74 -10.92 15.26
N ALA A 72 17.38 -10.68 16.42
CA ALA A 72 18.59 -11.37 16.85
C ALA A 72 18.43 -12.88 16.64
N GLU A 73 19.52 -13.55 16.24
CA GLU A 73 19.53 -14.99 16.01
C GLU A 73 18.86 -15.74 17.17
N GLY A 74 17.89 -16.60 16.84
CA GLY A 74 17.18 -17.42 17.82
C GLY A 74 15.93 -16.82 18.47
N ARG A 75 15.66 -15.50 18.41
CA ARG A 75 14.48 -14.93 19.11
C ARG A 75 13.15 -15.37 18.49
N TRP A 76 13.06 -15.43 17.16
CA TRP A 76 11.87 -15.86 16.43
C TRP A 76 12.24 -16.74 15.25
N ALA A 77 11.84 -18.01 15.27
CA ALA A 77 12.01 -18.89 14.13
C ALA A 77 11.06 -18.52 12.99
N PHE A 78 11.52 -18.65 11.74
CA PHE A 78 10.71 -18.41 10.54
C PHE A 78 9.39 -19.20 10.57
N ALA A 79 9.44 -20.44 11.05
CA ALA A 79 8.29 -21.33 11.14
C ALA A 79 7.13 -20.74 11.97
N HIS A 80 7.41 -19.98 13.03
CA HIS A 80 6.38 -19.32 13.84
C HIS A 80 5.78 -18.11 13.12
N ALA A 81 6.61 -17.31 12.45
CA ALA A 81 6.14 -16.18 11.65
C ALA A 81 5.30 -16.64 10.44
N PHE A 82 5.70 -17.74 9.82
CA PHE A 82 4.96 -18.36 8.72
C PHE A 82 3.64 -18.98 9.21
N ALA A 83 3.64 -19.69 10.35
CA ALA A 83 2.42 -20.22 10.97
C ALA A 83 1.43 -19.10 11.33
N LEU A 84 1.92 -18.01 11.93
CA LEU A 84 1.07 -16.85 12.24
C LEU A 84 0.46 -16.24 10.97
N ARG A 85 1.22 -16.18 9.86
CA ARG A 85 0.69 -15.74 8.57
C ARG A 85 -0.43 -16.66 8.07
N LEU A 86 -0.25 -17.97 8.14
CA LEU A 86 -1.27 -18.94 7.71
C LEU A 86 -2.55 -18.88 8.54
N VAL A 87 -2.49 -18.40 9.79
CA VAL A 87 -3.69 -18.11 10.60
C VAL A 87 -4.29 -16.74 10.22
N ALA A 88 -3.45 -15.73 10.01
CA ALA A 88 -3.90 -14.36 9.73
C ALA A 88 -4.61 -14.21 8.36
N LEU A 89 -4.17 -14.94 7.33
CA LEU A 89 -4.76 -14.80 5.98
C LEU A 89 -6.22 -15.29 5.89
N PRO A 90 -6.58 -16.49 6.41
CA PRO A 90 -7.98 -16.91 6.47
C PRO A 90 -8.84 -15.96 7.31
N LEU A 91 -8.33 -15.45 8.43
CA LEU A 91 -9.06 -14.46 9.25
C LEU A 91 -9.30 -13.15 8.50
N ALA A 92 -8.32 -12.68 7.71
CA ALA A 92 -8.47 -11.49 6.86
C ALA A 92 -9.50 -11.71 5.74
N LEU A 93 -9.51 -12.90 5.12
CA LEU A 93 -10.52 -13.28 4.14
C LEU A 93 -11.91 -13.36 4.77
N ALA A 94 -12.03 -13.97 5.95
CA ALA A 94 -13.27 -14.05 6.69
C ALA A 94 -13.79 -12.66 7.10
N ALA A 95 -12.90 -11.75 7.52
CA ALA A 95 -13.26 -10.37 7.81
C ALA A 95 -13.73 -9.61 6.55
N THR A 96 -13.07 -9.86 5.40
CA THR A 96 -13.49 -9.28 4.11
C THR A 96 -14.87 -9.81 3.70
N ALA A 97 -15.11 -11.12 3.85
CA ALA A 97 -16.41 -11.74 3.60
C ALA A 97 -17.50 -11.22 4.54
N GLY A 98 -17.20 -11.12 5.83
CA GLY A 98 -18.10 -10.53 6.82
C GLY A 98 -18.45 -9.09 6.50
N PHE A 99 -17.50 -8.30 6.01
CA PHE A 99 -17.76 -6.94 5.54
C PHE A 99 -18.74 -6.94 4.35
N CYS A 100 -18.52 -7.79 3.33
CA CYS A 100 -19.45 -7.92 2.21
C CYS A 100 -20.86 -8.32 2.65
N LEU A 101 -20.97 -9.25 3.61
CA LEU A 101 -22.26 -9.71 4.14
C LEU A 101 -23.01 -8.61 4.90
N VAL A 102 -22.32 -7.87 5.77
CA VAL A 102 -22.91 -6.75 6.53
C VAL A 102 -23.36 -5.62 5.60
N ARG A 103 -22.62 -5.39 4.51
CA ARG A 103 -22.98 -4.37 3.50
C ARG A 103 -24.15 -4.80 2.61
N GLY A 104 -24.45 -6.10 2.52
CA GLY A 104 -25.54 -6.61 1.68
C GLY A 104 -25.33 -6.36 0.19
N TRP A 105 -24.07 -6.36 -0.27
CA TRP A 105 -23.76 -6.05 -1.67
C TRP A 105 -24.27 -7.11 -2.65
N PRO A 106 -24.58 -6.71 -3.91
CA PRO A 106 -24.85 -7.65 -4.99
C PRO A 106 -23.72 -8.67 -5.15
N TRP A 107 -24.05 -9.86 -5.64
CA TRP A 107 -23.11 -10.98 -5.69
C TRP A 107 -21.86 -10.63 -6.50
N GLU A 108 -21.99 -9.88 -7.59
CA GLU A 108 -20.89 -9.46 -8.46
C GLU A 108 -19.87 -8.61 -7.69
N THR A 109 -20.35 -7.63 -6.91
CA THR A 109 -19.51 -6.75 -6.10
C THR A 109 -18.88 -7.52 -4.96
N ALA A 110 -19.65 -8.36 -4.25
CA ALA A 110 -19.13 -9.17 -3.16
C ALA A 110 -18.02 -10.12 -3.64
N VAL A 111 -18.22 -10.79 -4.78
CA VAL A 111 -17.22 -11.69 -5.37
C VAL A 111 -16.01 -10.92 -5.88
N ALA A 112 -16.17 -9.77 -6.53
CA ALA A 112 -15.04 -8.93 -6.93
C ALA A 112 -14.17 -8.51 -5.73
N VAL A 113 -14.79 -8.09 -4.62
CA VAL A 113 -14.10 -7.71 -3.38
C VAL A 113 -13.37 -8.91 -2.77
N LEU A 114 -13.99 -10.09 -2.74
CA LEU A 114 -13.38 -11.32 -2.25
C LEU A 114 -12.19 -11.78 -3.10
N LEU A 115 -12.31 -11.69 -4.43
CA LEU A 115 -11.22 -12.00 -5.35
C LEU A 115 -10.04 -11.02 -5.20
N VAL A 116 -10.30 -9.73 -5.01
CA VAL A 116 -9.26 -8.76 -4.62
C VAL A 116 -8.65 -9.14 -3.26
N GLY A 117 -9.46 -9.62 -2.32
CA GLY A 117 -8.99 -10.22 -1.07
C GLY A 117 -8.00 -11.37 -1.29
N LEU A 118 -8.30 -12.30 -2.20
CA LEU A 118 -7.39 -13.40 -2.55
C LEU A 118 -6.10 -12.92 -3.23
N ILE A 119 -6.18 -11.90 -4.10
CA ILE A 119 -5.01 -11.23 -4.68
C ILE A 119 -4.11 -10.65 -3.57
N ARG A 120 -4.71 -9.97 -2.58
CA ARG A 120 -3.99 -9.44 -1.41
C ARG A 120 -3.44 -10.54 -0.50
N ALA A 121 -4.16 -11.64 -0.34
CA ALA A 121 -3.73 -12.80 0.43
C ALA A 121 -2.47 -13.44 -0.18
N SER A 122 -2.44 -13.63 -1.49
CA SER A 122 -1.26 -14.11 -2.21
C SER A 122 -0.06 -13.17 -2.01
N GLY A 123 -0.27 -11.85 -2.13
CA GLY A 123 0.80 -10.87 -1.88
C GLY A 123 1.36 -10.97 -0.46
N CYS A 124 0.48 -11.09 0.53
CA CYS A 124 0.87 -11.23 1.94
C CYS A 124 1.57 -12.56 2.25
N ALA A 125 1.19 -13.65 1.58
CA ALA A 125 1.88 -14.93 1.68
C ALA A 125 3.31 -14.83 1.15
N SER A 126 3.51 -14.20 -0.01
CA SER A 126 4.85 -14.02 -0.57
C SER A 126 5.70 -13.04 0.21
N ASP A 127 5.11 -12.00 0.79
CA ASP A 127 5.85 -11.05 1.62
C ASP A 127 6.58 -11.75 2.78
N ILE A 128 5.93 -12.67 3.49
CA ILE A 128 6.64 -13.42 4.55
C ILE A 128 7.69 -14.37 3.98
N LEU A 129 7.46 -14.98 2.80
CA LEU A 129 8.44 -15.85 2.14
C LEU A 129 9.70 -15.07 1.74
N TYR A 130 9.56 -13.81 1.33
CA TYR A 130 10.67 -12.90 1.04
C TYR A 130 11.57 -12.63 2.25
N ALA A 131 11.09 -12.82 3.48
CA ALA A 131 11.87 -12.56 4.68
C ALA A 131 13.16 -13.40 4.77
N ARG A 132 13.14 -14.64 4.24
CA ARG A 132 14.35 -15.48 4.14
C ARG A 132 15.35 -14.97 3.12
N ALA A 133 14.86 -14.65 1.92
CA ALA A 133 15.69 -14.09 0.86
C ALA A 133 16.31 -12.75 1.28
N GLN A 134 15.56 -11.94 2.04
CA GLN A 134 16.06 -10.69 2.59
C GLN A 134 17.15 -10.92 3.64
N ARG A 135 16.94 -11.87 4.57
CA ARG A 135 17.93 -12.21 5.60
C ARG A 135 19.20 -12.86 5.04
N ALA A 136 19.06 -13.63 3.95
CA ALA A 136 20.18 -14.23 3.22
C ALA A 136 20.86 -13.27 2.23
N GLU A 137 20.43 -12.00 2.17
CA GLU A 137 20.95 -10.99 1.23
C GLU A 137 20.83 -11.35 -0.26
N THR A 138 19.91 -12.26 -0.60
CA THR A 138 19.64 -12.68 -1.98
C THR A 138 18.42 -11.94 -2.53
N MET A 139 18.60 -10.68 -2.93
CA MET A 139 17.46 -9.83 -3.35
C MET A 139 16.94 -10.15 -4.74
N ARG A 140 17.73 -10.83 -5.59
CA ARG A 140 17.32 -11.25 -6.94
C ARG A 140 16.00 -12.03 -6.97
N SER A 141 15.79 -12.97 -6.06
CA SER A 141 14.56 -13.78 -6.04
C SER A 141 13.32 -12.93 -5.74
N ILE A 142 13.45 -11.95 -4.84
CA ILE A 142 12.40 -10.99 -4.52
C ILE A 142 12.11 -10.13 -5.76
N GLY A 143 13.15 -9.58 -6.39
CA GLY A 143 13.02 -8.75 -7.59
C GLY A 143 12.30 -9.47 -8.74
N ILE A 144 12.71 -10.70 -9.05
CA ILE A 144 12.08 -11.51 -10.10
C ILE A 144 10.62 -11.81 -9.76
N SER A 145 10.32 -12.20 -8.52
CA SER A 145 8.94 -12.47 -8.09
C SER A 145 8.06 -11.23 -8.22
N ARG A 146 8.52 -10.06 -7.77
CA ARG A 146 7.78 -8.79 -7.90
C ARG A 146 7.52 -8.43 -9.38
N ALA A 147 8.52 -8.58 -10.24
CA ALA A 147 8.38 -8.33 -11.68
C ALA A 147 7.39 -9.32 -12.33
N LEU A 148 7.50 -10.61 -12.04
CA LEU A 148 6.60 -11.65 -12.57
C LEU A 148 5.16 -11.41 -12.13
N ARG A 149 4.94 -11.08 -10.85
CA ARG A 149 3.62 -10.72 -10.32
C ARG A 149 3.04 -9.49 -11.01
N GLY A 150 3.85 -8.46 -11.24
CA GLY A 150 3.41 -7.26 -11.96
C GLY A 150 2.98 -7.58 -13.39
N GLY A 151 3.82 -8.29 -14.15
CA GLY A 151 3.51 -8.70 -15.52
C GLY A 151 2.26 -9.58 -15.62
N LEU A 152 2.15 -10.59 -14.76
CA LEU A 152 0.97 -11.47 -14.71
C LEU A 152 -0.30 -10.71 -14.30
N TRP A 153 -0.21 -9.75 -13.38
CA TRP A 153 -1.37 -8.96 -12.96
C TRP A 153 -1.99 -8.26 -14.17
N ILE A 154 -1.21 -7.49 -14.93
CA ILE A 154 -1.73 -6.76 -16.09
C ILE A 154 -2.24 -7.73 -17.17
N GLY A 155 -1.44 -8.74 -17.51
CA GLY A 155 -1.75 -9.67 -18.60
C GLY A 155 -3.00 -10.49 -18.34
N LEU A 156 -3.14 -11.06 -17.13
CA LEU A 156 -4.30 -11.87 -16.76
C LEU A 156 -5.56 -11.02 -16.55
N LEU A 157 -5.41 -9.78 -16.06
CA LEU A 157 -6.51 -8.85 -15.94
C LEU A 157 -7.07 -8.47 -17.32
N ALA A 158 -6.19 -8.12 -18.27
CA ALA A 158 -6.58 -7.80 -19.64
C ALA A 158 -7.22 -9.01 -20.36
N LEU A 159 -6.65 -10.20 -20.17
CA LEU A 159 -7.17 -11.45 -20.73
C LEU A 159 -8.58 -11.75 -20.20
N GLY A 160 -8.78 -11.73 -18.89
CA GLY A 160 -10.08 -12.08 -18.31
C GLY A 160 -11.16 -11.06 -18.63
N LEU A 161 -10.84 -9.76 -18.69
CA LEU A 161 -11.79 -8.74 -19.11
C LEU A 161 -12.30 -8.97 -20.53
N ARG A 162 -11.43 -9.48 -21.43
CA ARG A 162 -11.83 -9.82 -22.81
C ARG A 162 -12.62 -11.12 -22.92
N LEU A 163 -12.38 -12.09 -22.04
CA LEU A 163 -12.97 -13.43 -22.15
C LEU A 163 -14.24 -13.64 -21.32
N GLY A 164 -14.41 -12.93 -20.20
CA GLY A 164 -15.48 -13.24 -19.24
C GLY A 164 -15.81 -12.15 -18.24
N GLY A 165 -15.46 -10.89 -18.51
CA GLY A 165 -15.77 -9.75 -17.63
C GLY A 165 -14.86 -9.64 -16.40
N GLU A 166 -15.20 -8.74 -15.48
CA GLU A 166 -14.32 -8.39 -14.35
C GLU A 166 -14.12 -9.53 -13.34
N VAL A 167 -15.13 -10.36 -13.11
CA VAL A 167 -15.03 -11.49 -12.17
C VAL A 167 -14.03 -12.52 -12.68
N ALA A 168 -14.10 -12.89 -13.97
CA ALA A 168 -13.13 -13.78 -14.59
C ALA A 168 -11.72 -13.18 -14.55
N ALA A 169 -11.58 -11.88 -14.83
CA ALA A 169 -10.31 -11.16 -14.76
C ALA A 169 -9.67 -11.25 -13.38
N LEU A 170 -10.42 -10.93 -12.32
CA LEU A 170 -9.92 -10.98 -10.95
C LEU A 170 -9.62 -12.41 -10.51
N ALA A 171 -10.41 -13.39 -10.95
CA ALA A 171 -10.16 -14.81 -10.66
C ALA A 171 -8.87 -15.30 -11.31
N LEU A 172 -8.62 -14.95 -12.58
CA LEU A 172 -7.38 -15.28 -13.28
C LEU A 172 -6.17 -14.64 -12.59
N VAL A 173 -6.25 -13.35 -12.22
CA VAL A 173 -5.17 -12.69 -11.47
C VAL A 173 -4.94 -13.37 -10.13
N ALA A 174 -5.98 -13.66 -9.35
CA ALA A 174 -5.86 -14.36 -8.08
C ALA A 174 -5.16 -15.72 -8.23
N ALA A 175 -5.57 -16.51 -9.22
CA ALA A 175 -4.98 -17.81 -9.52
C ALA A 175 -3.51 -17.68 -9.99
N GLY A 176 -3.21 -16.73 -10.88
CA GLY A 176 -1.85 -16.51 -11.38
C GLY A 176 -0.88 -16.06 -10.29
N LEU A 177 -1.29 -15.14 -9.42
CA LEU A 177 -0.43 -14.71 -8.31
C LEU A 177 -0.29 -15.81 -7.23
N ALA A 178 -1.35 -16.59 -6.98
CA ALA A 178 -1.25 -17.77 -6.14
C ALA A 178 -0.25 -18.79 -6.72
N ALA A 179 -0.26 -19.01 -8.04
CA ALA A 179 0.71 -19.88 -8.70
C ALA A 179 2.15 -19.39 -8.51
N VAL A 180 2.43 -18.08 -8.63
CA VAL A 180 3.77 -17.54 -8.31
C VAL A 180 4.15 -17.81 -6.86
N THR A 181 3.20 -17.66 -5.93
CA THR A 181 3.42 -17.93 -4.50
C THR A 181 3.83 -19.38 -4.27
N LEU A 182 3.10 -20.32 -4.86
CA LEU A 182 3.25 -21.76 -4.62
C LEU A 182 4.42 -22.37 -5.38
N PHE A 183 4.64 -21.97 -6.63
CA PHE A 183 5.61 -22.60 -7.53
C PHE A 183 6.94 -21.85 -7.63
N TYR A 184 7.00 -20.58 -7.24
CA TYR A 184 8.25 -19.80 -7.25
C TYR A 184 8.69 -19.39 -5.84
N ASP A 185 7.84 -18.67 -5.10
CA ASP A 185 8.25 -18.06 -3.82
C ASP A 185 8.48 -19.11 -2.72
N LEU A 186 7.56 -20.06 -2.57
CA LEU A 186 7.64 -21.09 -1.53
C LEU A 186 8.85 -22.03 -1.71
N PRO A 187 9.14 -22.59 -2.91
CA PRO A 187 10.33 -23.41 -3.12
C PRO A 187 11.63 -22.62 -2.89
N ARG A 188 11.69 -21.35 -3.33
CA ARG A 188 12.85 -20.50 -3.11
C ARG A 188 13.08 -20.19 -1.64
N ALA A 189 12.03 -19.88 -0.90
CA ALA A 189 12.11 -19.69 0.54
C ALA A 189 12.53 -20.98 1.26
N ALA A 190 12.03 -22.14 0.83
CA ALA A 190 12.40 -23.44 1.40
C ALA A 190 13.90 -23.75 1.19
N ALA A 191 14.42 -23.51 -0.02
CA ALA A 191 15.82 -23.77 -0.36
C ALA A 191 16.85 -22.92 0.43
N LEU A 192 16.43 -21.74 0.93
CA LEU A 192 17.28 -20.84 1.72
C LEU A 192 17.29 -21.14 3.22
N GLY A 193 16.45 -22.04 3.72
CA GLY A 193 16.42 -22.43 5.13
C GLY A 193 16.91 -23.85 5.34
N GLU A 194 17.20 -24.20 6.59
CA GLU A 194 17.51 -25.59 6.96
C GLU A 194 16.36 -26.53 6.59
N PRO A 195 16.63 -27.80 6.23
CA PRO A 195 15.58 -28.78 5.90
C PRO A 195 14.48 -28.81 6.97
N GLY A 196 13.21 -28.73 6.53
CA GLY A 196 12.05 -28.70 7.43
C GLY A 196 11.76 -27.37 8.12
N SER A 197 12.65 -26.36 8.05
CA SER A 197 12.42 -25.04 8.66
C SER A 197 11.30 -24.24 8.00
N ALA A 198 10.95 -24.58 6.75
CA ALA A 198 9.85 -23.96 5.99
C ALA A 198 8.47 -24.49 6.39
N ARG A 199 8.40 -25.54 7.22
CA ARG A 199 7.14 -26.05 7.75
C ARG A 199 6.65 -25.12 8.87
N PRO A 200 5.38 -24.68 8.85
CA PRO A 200 4.83 -23.85 9.91
C PRO A 200 4.82 -24.61 11.23
N ARG A 201 5.15 -23.92 12.34
CA ARG A 201 5.07 -24.47 13.70
C ARG A 201 3.99 -23.72 14.48
N PHE A 202 2.94 -24.44 14.88
CA PHE A 202 1.78 -23.89 15.58
C PHE A 202 1.94 -23.98 17.11
N ASP A 203 2.93 -23.26 17.64
CA ASP A 203 3.08 -23.06 19.09
C ASP A 203 2.28 -21.81 19.52
N TRP A 204 1.06 -22.03 20.05
CA TRP A 204 0.13 -20.95 20.38
C TRP A 204 0.68 -19.91 21.37
N PRO A 205 1.35 -20.27 22.48
CA PRO A 205 2.07 -19.32 23.31
C PRO A 205 3.03 -18.41 22.54
N GLN A 206 3.88 -18.98 21.68
CA GLN A 206 4.84 -18.20 20.88
C GLN A 206 4.14 -17.33 19.83
N LEU A 207 3.13 -17.87 19.15
CA LEU A 207 2.31 -17.13 18.18
C LEU A 207 1.63 -15.92 18.83
N ARG A 208 1.08 -16.08 20.03
CA ARG A 208 0.45 -14.98 20.79
C ARG A 208 1.46 -13.93 21.21
N ALA A 209 2.64 -14.33 21.65
CA ALA A 209 3.71 -13.40 22.02
C ALA A 209 4.21 -12.60 20.80
N LEU A 210 4.42 -13.27 19.66
CA LEU A 210 4.80 -12.63 18.40
C LEU A 210 3.70 -11.69 17.91
N ALA A 211 2.44 -12.13 17.91
CA ALA A 211 1.30 -11.31 17.52
C ALA A 211 1.18 -10.05 18.37
N ARG A 212 1.29 -10.14 19.70
CA ARG A 212 1.23 -8.97 20.60
C ARG A 212 2.36 -7.97 20.35
N HIS A 213 3.56 -8.46 20.01
CA HIS A 213 4.68 -7.59 19.69
C HIS A 213 4.47 -6.84 18.35
N ALA A 214 3.89 -7.54 17.37
CA ALA A 214 3.72 -7.07 16.00
C ALA A 214 2.42 -6.25 15.79
N LEU A 215 1.41 -6.44 16.66
CA LEU A 215 0.08 -5.85 16.57
C LEU A 215 0.05 -4.32 16.46
N PRO A 216 0.83 -3.54 17.24
CA PRO A 216 0.75 -2.07 17.17
C PRO A 216 1.11 -1.53 15.77
N MET A 217 2.08 -2.14 15.09
CA MET A 217 2.51 -1.74 13.75
C MET A 217 1.48 -2.15 12.69
N GLY A 218 0.93 -3.36 12.80
CA GLY A 218 -0.18 -3.80 11.95
C GLY A 218 -1.42 -2.91 12.08
N LEU A 219 -1.80 -2.57 13.32
CA LEU A 219 -2.93 -1.69 13.62
C LEU A 219 -2.74 -0.29 13.04
N ALA A 220 -1.57 0.33 13.28
CA ALA A 220 -1.29 1.67 12.76
C ALA A 220 -1.36 1.74 11.23
N ALA A 221 -0.85 0.72 10.53
CA ALA A 221 -0.87 0.68 9.07
C ALA A 221 -2.25 0.32 8.49
N GLY A 222 -2.98 -0.59 9.14
CA GLY A 222 -4.35 -0.93 8.76
C GLY A 222 -5.29 0.27 8.89
N LEU A 223 -5.21 1.00 10.01
CA LEU A 223 -5.97 2.22 10.25
C LEU A 223 -5.69 3.27 9.17
N LEU A 224 -4.41 3.50 8.85
CA LEU A 224 -4.02 4.42 7.78
C LEU A 224 -4.65 4.03 6.42
N GLY A 225 -4.69 2.73 6.12
CA GLY A 225 -5.34 2.23 4.91
C GLY A 225 -6.84 2.52 4.87
N PHE A 226 -7.55 2.36 5.99
CA PHE A 226 -8.96 2.76 6.09
C PHE A 226 -9.16 4.26 5.93
N THR A 227 -8.27 5.08 6.51
CA THR A 227 -8.36 6.54 6.45
C THR A 227 -8.35 7.07 5.02
N LEU A 228 -7.46 6.54 4.18
CA LEU A 228 -7.29 6.98 2.79
C LEU A 228 -8.43 6.51 1.87
N ASN A 229 -9.16 5.45 2.26
CA ASN A 229 -10.21 4.85 1.44
C ASN A 229 -11.63 5.18 1.94
N ALA A 230 -11.77 5.91 3.05
CA ALA A 230 -13.07 6.29 3.59
C ALA A 230 -14.00 6.99 2.56
N PRO A 231 -13.51 7.90 1.69
CA PRO A 231 -14.35 8.52 0.67
C PRO A 231 -14.98 7.51 -0.29
N ALA A 232 -14.27 6.42 -0.62
CA ALA A 232 -14.78 5.41 -1.54
C ALA A 232 -15.99 4.66 -0.97
N TYR A 233 -16.03 4.41 0.35
CA TYR A 233 -17.16 3.73 0.98
C TYR A 233 -18.42 4.60 1.00
N VAL A 234 -18.26 5.89 1.27
CA VAL A 234 -19.38 6.83 1.31
C VAL A 234 -19.88 7.13 -0.12
N LEU A 235 -18.97 7.26 -1.08
CA LEU A 235 -19.33 7.40 -2.50
C LEU A 235 -20.14 6.21 -3.00
N GLU A 236 -19.68 4.99 -2.72
CA GLU A 236 -20.41 3.79 -3.12
C GLU A 236 -21.83 3.77 -2.54
N GLY A 237 -21.98 4.05 -1.24
CA GLY A 237 -23.28 4.04 -0.58
C GLY A 237 -24.24 5.17 -0.97
N SER A 238 -23.75 6.28 -1.54
CA SER A 238 -24.58 7.46 -1.85
C SER A 238 -24.75 7.73 -3.35
N HIS A 239 -23.76 7.40 -4.17
CA HIS A 239 -23.71 7.72 -5.61
C HIS A 239 -23.40 6.50 -6.48
N GLY A 240 -23.19 5.32 -5.89
CA GLY A 240 -22.98 4.07 -6.62
C GLY A 240 -21.55 3.83 -7.12
N LEU A 241 -21.35 2.67 -7.73
CA LEU A 241 -20.03 2.16 -8.13
C LEU A 241 -19.42 2.90 -9.32
N GLU A 242 -20.24 3.44 -10.23
CA GLU A 242 -19.75 4.18 -11.39
C GLU A 242 -18.91 5.40 -10.97
N VAL A 243 -19.42 6.17 -10.01
CA VAL A 243 -18.74 7.36 -9.45
C VAL A 243 -17.47 6.96 -8.69
N VAL A 244 -17.47 5.80 -8.03
CA VAL A 244 -16.25 5.24 -7.42
C VAL A 244 -15.19 4.93 -8.47
N GLY A 245 -15.60 4.49 -9.67
CA GLY A 245 -14.71 4.28 -10.81
C GLY A 245 -14.05 5.58 -11.29
N PHE A 246 -14.83 6.64 -11.49
CA PHE A 246 -14.30 7.97 -11.82
C PHE A 246 -13.36 8.49 -10.73
N PHE A 247 -13.75 8.33 -9.47
CA PHE A 247 -12.93 8.71 -8.33
C PHE A 247 -11.60 7.94 -8.29
N ALA A 248 -11.59 6.65 -8.61
CA ALA A 248 -10.38 5.85 -8.66
C ALA A 248 -9.40 6.30 -9.76
N ALA A 249 -9.93 6.74 -10.91
CA ALA A 249 -9.12 7.32 -11.98
C ALA A 249 -8.44 8.62 -11.52
N VAL A 250 -9.19 9.48 -10.83
CA VAL A 250 -8.69 10.72 -10.24
C VAL A 250 -7.64 10.44 -9.16
N LEU A 251 -7.87 9.46 -8.29
CA LEU A 251 -6.91 9.03 -7.26
C LEU A 251 -5.64 8.39 -7.81
N SER A 252 -5.60 7.97 -9.07
CA SER A 252 -4.45 7.26 -9.63
C SER A 252 -3.16 8.11 -9.59
N ILE A 253 -3.28 9.44 -9.67
CA ILE A 253 -2.13 10.34 -9.59
C ILE A 253 -1.47 10.31 -8.21
N ILE A 254 -2.26 10.18 -7.13
CA ILE A 254 -1.74 10.04 -5.77
C ILE A 254 -0.95 8.72 -5.65
N GLN A 255 -1.46 7.63 -6.24
CA GLN A 255 -0.75 6.35 -6.24
C GLN A 255 0.57 6.41 -7.00
N ALA A 256 0.58 7.03 -8.19
CA ALA A 256 1.81 7.24 -8.97
C ALA A 256 2.86 8.05 -8.18
N SER A 257 2.43 9.13 -7.53
CA SER A 257 3.31 9.96 -6.69
C SER A 257 3.90 9.19 -5.50
N GLY A 258 3.14 8.25 -4.94
CA GLY A 258 3.52 7.43 -3.80
C GLY A 258 4.77 6.60 -4.03
N VAL A 259 5.00 6.13 -5.26
CA VAL A 259 6.18 5.32 -5.63
C VAL A 259 7.47 6.11 -5.41
N PHE A 260 7.51 7.36 -5.89
CA PHE A 260 8.66 8.23 -5.73
C PHE A 260 8.86 8.66 -4.28
N ASN A 261 7.78 9.00 -3.59
CA ASN A 261 7.81 9.39 -2.18
C ASN A 261 8.34 8.24 -1.30
N MET A 262 7.96 7.00 -1.61
CA MET A 262 8.46 5.80 -0.93
C MET A 262 9.96 5.58 -1.15
N ALA A 263 10.44 5.74 -2.39
CA ALA A 263 11.86 5.60 -2.70
C ALA A 263 12.71 6.63 -1.95
N LEU A 264 12.27 7.90 -1.94
CA LEU A 264 12.93 8.98 -1.22
C LEU A 264 12.94 8.73 0.29
N GLY A 265 11.80 8.31 0.85
CA GLY A 265 11.65 7.96 2.25
C GLY A 265 12.60 6.85 2.70
N ASN A 266 12.62 5.74 1.97
CA ASN A 266 13.47 4.59 2.29
C ASN A 266 14.97 4.94 2.28
N ALA A 267 15.38 5.85 1.39
CA ALA A 267 16.77 6.34 1.35
C ALA A 267 17.10 7.31 2.49
N ALA A 268 16.10 8.09 2.94
CA ALA A 268 16.29 9.14 3.95
C ALA A 268 16.21 8.65 5.40
N ILE A 269 15.32 7.69 5.70
CA ILE A 269 15.00 7.24 7.07
C ILE A 269 16.25 6.89 7.89
N PRO A 270 17.21 6.06 7.41
CA PRO A 270 18.38 5.71 8.21
C PRO A 270 19.26 6.91 8.56
N ARG A 271 19.38 7.87 7.63
CA ARG A 271 20.19 9.08 7.83
C ARG A 271 19.50 10.06 8.79
N LEU A 272 18.18 10.21 8.69
CA LEU A 272 17.40 11.00 9.65
C LEU A 272 17.50 10.43 11.06
N ALA A 273 17.41 9.10 11.22
CA ALA A 273 17.56 8.44 12.51
C ALA A 273 18.94 8.72 13.13
N ARG A 274 20.02 8.58 12.35
CA ARG A 274 21.38 8.88 12.82
C ARG A 274 21.57 10.35 13.22
N LEU A 275 21.19 11.28 12.35
CA LEU A 275 21.31 12.73 12.62
C LEU A 275 20.47 13.16 13.83
N SER A 276 19.36 12.48 14.12
CA SER A 276 18.55 12.82 15.29
C SER A 276 19.27 12.62 16.63
N ALA A 277 20.27 11.73 16.67
CA ALA A 277 21.09 11.49 17.85
C ALA A 277 22.38 12.33 17.87
N GLU A 278 22.93 12.64 16.69
CA GLU A 278 24.27 13.24 16.54
C GLU A 278 24.23 14.76 16.29
N ASP A 279 23.32 15.24 15.44
CA ASP A 279 23.30 16.62 14.94
C ASP A 279 21.87 17.08 14.63
N ALA A 280 21.26 17.78 15.60
CA ALA A 280 19.93 18.36 15.45
C ALA A 280 19.83 19.33 14.27
N ARG A 281 20.88 20.13 13.99
CA ARG A 281 20.85 21.10 12.89
C ARG A 281 20.89 20.38 11.55
N GLY A 282 21.77 19.39 11.42
CA GLY A 282 21.86 18.52 10.24
C GLY A 282 20.56 17.76 9.99
N PHE A 283 19.88 17.31 11.04
CA PHE A 283 18.56 16.69 10.95
C PHE A 283 17.53 17.63 10.31
N TRP A 284 17.36 18.85 10.84
CA TRP A 284 16.38 19.81 10.32
C TRP A 284 16.73 20.29 8.90
N ALA A 285 18.02 20.48 8.61
CA ALA A 285 18.49 20.83 7.28
C ALA A 285 18.21 19.72 6.26
N LEU A 286 18.41 18.45 6.63
CA LEU A 286 18.08 17.31 5.77
C LEU A 286 16.57 17.18 5.58
N LEU A 287 15.78 17.29 6.66
CA LEU A 287 14.33 17.24 6.58
C LEU A 287 13.77 18.33 5.66
N ALA A 288 14.25 19.57 5.78
CA ALA A 288 13.83 20.67 4.90
C ALA A 288 14.17 20.38 3.42
N LYS A 289 15.36 19.84 3.13
CA LYS A 289 15.75 19.43 1.77
C LYS A 289 14.84 18.32 1.22
N LEU A 290 14.48 17.35 2.05
CA LEU A 290 13.57 16.27 1.66
C LEU A 290 12.16 16.78 1.39
N LEU A 291 11.63 17.67 2.24
CA LEU A 291 10.34 18.31 2.02
C LEU A 291 10.34 19.16 0.74
N ALA A 292 11.41 19.90 0.48
CA ALA A 292 11.56 20.65 -0.76
C ALA A 292 11.62 19.72 -1.99
N ALA A 293 12.33 18.60 -1.91
CA ALA A 293 12.40 17.61 -2.98
C ALA A 293 11.02 16.97 -3.26
N VAL A 294 10.27 16.63 -2.21
CA VAL A 294 8.89 16.13 -2.33
C VAL A 294 8.00 17.19 -2.96
N ALA A 295 8.04 18.44 -2.48
CA ALA A 295 7.24 19.53 -3.06
C ALA A 295 7.58 19.77 -4.53
N ALA A 296 8.86 19.79 -4.89
CA ALA A 296 9.31 19.98 -6.27
C ALA A 296 8.85 18.83 -7.19
N LEU A 297 9.03 17.57 -6.76
CA LEU A 297 8.68 16.42 -7.58
C LEU A 297 7.16 16.29 -7.79
N ASN A 298 6.38 16.44 -6.71
CA ASN A 298 4.92 16.36 -6.79
C ASN A 298 4.36 17.62 -7.47
N GLY A 299 4.98 18.79 -7.28
CA GLY A 299 4.62 20.03 -7.96
C GLY A 299 4.87 19.98 -9.46
N ALA A 300 5.97 19.36 -9.91
CA ALA A 300 6.19 19.08 -11.32
C ALA A 300 5.10 18.14 -11.88
N GLY A 301 4.71 17.11 -11.12
CA GLY A 301 3.58 16.25 -11.44
C GLY A 301 2.26 17.01 -11.59
N LEU A 302 1.98 17.94 -10.67
CA LEU A 302 0.81 18.82 -10.75
C LEU A 302 0.82 19.69 -12.02
N LEU A 303 1.96 20.29 -12.37
CA LEU A 303 2.08 21.07 -13.61
C LEU A 303 1.82 20.21 -14.85
N ILE A 304 2.31 18.96 -14.87
CA ILE A 304 2.04 18.00 -15.94
C ILE A 304 0.53 17.70 -16.01
N VAL A 305 -0.15 17.52 -14.88
CA VAL A 305 -1.60 17.28 -14.84
C VAL A 305 -2.41 18.48 -15.31
N ILE A 306 -1.98 19.70 -14.99
CA ILE A 306 -2.65 20.93 -15.47
C ILE A 306 -2.58 21.00 -17.00
N VAL A 307 -1.41 20.73 -17.58
CA VAL A 307 -1.20 20.89 -19.03
C VAL A 307 -1.68 19.68 -19.84
N ALA A 308 -1.47 18.46 -19.34
CA ALA A 308 -1.66 17.22 -20.08
C ALA A 308 -2.68 16.26 -19.42
N GLY A 309 -3.41 16.71 -18.39
CA GLY A 309 -4.39 15.89 -17.67
C GLY A 309 -5.57 15.43 -18.54
N ASP A 310 -6.06 16.29 -19.45
CA ASP A 310 -7.09 15.89 -20.44
C ASP A 310 -6.60 14.71 -21.29
N LEU A 311 -5.39 14.82 -21.85
CA LEU A 311 -4.78 13.78 -22.67
C LEU A 311 -4.59 12.50 -21.86
N TYR A 312 -4.14 12.61 -20.60
CA TYR A 312 -4.03 11.48 -19.69
C TYR A 312 -5.38 10.78 -19.49
N LEU A 313 -6.44 11.49 -19.14
CA LEU A 313 -7.76 10.89 -18.91
C LEU A 313 -8.32 10.27 -20.19
N ARG A 314 -8.19 10.95 -21.33
CA ARG A 314 -8.66 10.46 -22.63
C ARG A 314 -7.96 9.17 -23.07
N TYR A 315 -6.62 9.15 -23.00
CA TYR A 315 -5.83 8.04 -23.54
C TYR A 315 -5.58 6.92 -22.52
N ALA A 316 -5.38 7.23 -21.24
CA ALA A 316 -5.17 6.20 -20.22
C ALA A 316 -6.50 5.58 -19.75
N TYR A 317 -7.58 6.35 -19.70
CA TYR A 317 -8.91 5.88 -19.31
C TYR A 317 -9.86 5.88 -20.50
N THR A 318 -10.86 6.75 -20.58
CA THR A 318 -11.73 6.92 -21.76
C THR A 318 -12.17 8.37 -21.86
N PRO A 319 -12.75 8.82 -23.00
CA PRO A 319 -13.27 10.18 -23.13
C PRO A 319 -14.29 10.57 -22.04
N ALA A 320 -15.01 9.61 -21.46
CA ALA A 320 -15.93 9.86 -20.35
C ALA A 320 -15.24 10.41 -19.08
N TYR A 321 -13.95 10.10 -18.88
CA TYR A 321 -13.19 10.55 -17.72
C TYR A 321 -12.70 12.00 -17.85
N VAL A 322 -12.63 12.54 -19.07
CA VAL A 322 -12.14 13.91 -19.35
C VAL A 322 -12.95 14.96 -18.58
N ALA A 323 -14.25 14.71 -18.36
CA ALA A 323 -15.11 15.60 -17.59
C ALA A 323 -14.61 15.85 -16.16
N TYR A 324 -13.72 14.99 -15.64
CA TYR A 324 -13.15 15.08 -14.30
C TYR A 324 -11.73 15.65 -14.26
N HIS A 325 -11.32 16.42 -15.29
CA HIS A 325 -9.99 17.03 -15.36
C HIS A 325 -9.71 17.99 -14.19
N ASP A 326 -10.69 18.82 -13.82
CA ASP A 326 -10.57 19.74 -12.68
C ASP A 326 -10.35 18.98 -11.36
N GLN A 327 -11.07 17.88 -11.16
CA GLN A 327 -10.94 17.02 -9.99
C GLN A 327 -9.60 16.28 -9.99
N LEU A 328 -9.07 15.92 -11.16
CA LEU A 328 -7.71 15.39 -11.30
C LEU A 328 -6.65 16.42 -10.88
N ILE A 329 -6.81 17.68 -11.25
CA ILE A 329 -5.91 18.78 -10.81
C ILE A 329 -5.96 18.92 -9.28
N LEU A 330 -7.16 18.94 -8.69
CA LEU A 330 -7.32 19.02 -7.24
C LEU A 330 -6.75 17.79 -6.52
N ALA A 331 -6.87 16.59 -7.10
CA ALA A 331 -6.23 15.39 -6.57
C ALA A 331 -4.70 15.45 -6.67
N ALA A 332 -4.15 16.08 -7.71
CA ALA A 332 -2.72 16.34 -7.81
C ALA A 332 -2.23 17.36 -6.77
N VAL A 333 -3.02 18.39 -6.45
CA VAL A 333 -2.77 19.28 -5.30
C VAL A 333 -2.77 18.48 -3.99
N ALA A 334 -3.76 17.60 -3.80
CA ALA A 334 -3.81 16.72 -2.65
C ALA A 334 -2.57 15.79 -2.59
N ALA A 335 -2.08 15.29 -3.72
CA ALA A 335 -0.88 14.46 -3.80
C ALA A 335 0.37 15.18 -3.28
N VAL A 336 0.54 16.47 -3.58
CA VAL A 336 1.62 17.29 -3.02
C VAL A 336 1.56 17.32 -1.49
N ILE A 337 0.39 17.65 -0.94
CA ILE A 337 0.19 17.78 0.51
C ILE A 337 0.34 16.42 1.21
N VAL A 338 -0.23 15.36 0.64
CA VAL A 338 -0.10 13.98 1.12
C VAL A 338 1.35 13.53 1.10
N GLY A 339 2.11 13.85 0.05
CA GLY A 339 3.54 13.56 -0.05
C GLY A 339 4.32 14.18 1.11
N LEU A 340 4.08 15.47 1.39
CA LEU A 340 4.71 16.19 2.49
C LEU A 340 4.32 15.58 3.85
N ALA A 341 3.03 15.32 4.07
CA ALA A 341 2.54 14.68 5.29
C ALA A 341 3.16 13.28 5.49
N ASN A 342 3.33 12.50 4.42
CA ASN A 342 3.95 11.18 4.48
C ASN A 342 5.44 11.26 4.82
N MET A 343 6.20 12.23 4.29
CA MET A 343 7.61 12.44 4.66
C MET A 343 7.75 12.81 6.14
N LEU A 344 6.87 13.68 6.65
CA LEU A 344 6.82 14.03 8.08
C LEU A 344 6.44 12.82 8.95
N SER A 345 5.50 11.98 8.49
CA SER A 345 5.14 10.74 9.17
C SER A 345 6.31 9.75 9.21
N GLN A 346 7.05 9.59 8.10
CA GLN A 346 8.24 8.72 8.03
C GLN A 346 9.36 9.22 8.95
N THR A 347 9.44 10.53 9.17
CA THR A 347 10.37 11.11 10.13
C THR A 347 10.04 10.69 11.56
N LEU A 348 8.77 10.67 11.95
CA LEU A 348 8.36 10.12 13.26
C LEU A 348 8.67 8.61 13.39
N THR A 349 8.57 7.86 12.29
CA THR A 349 9.02 6.46 12.23
C THR A 349 10.52 6.36 12.50
N ALA A 350 11.34 7.21 11.87
CA ALA A 350 12.79 7.26 12.11
C ALA A 350 13.12 7.57 13.58
N LEU A 351 12.30 8.39 14.23
CA LEU A 351 12.39 8.72 15.67
C LEU A 351 11.73 7.66 16.59
N SER A 352 11.24 6.54 16.04
CA SER A 352 10.56 5.46 16.78
C SER A 352 9.34 5.92 17.59
N ARG A 353 8.64 6.98 17.15
CA ARG A 353 7.47 7.56 17.82
C ARG A 353 6.14 6.93 17.38
N PHE A 354 6.07 5.59 17.42
CA PHE A 354 4.92 4.82 16.91
C PHE A 354 3.58 5.15 17.58
N ARG A 355 3.58 5.50 18.87
CA ARG A 355 2.35 5.87 19.60
C ARG A 355 1.73 7.16 19.06
N ALA A 356 2.56 8.18 18.77
CA ALA A 356 2.07 9.43 18.20
C ALA A 356 1.45 9.19 16.83
N GLN A 357 2.10 8.38 15.98
CA GLN A 357 1.59 8.03 14.66
C GLN A 357 0.26 7.28 14.73
N LEU A 358 0.08 6.36 15.69
CA LEU A 358 -1.17 5.65 15.91
C LEU A 358 -2.32 6.62 16.25
N VAL A 359 -2.08 7.55 17.20
CA VAL A 359 -3.07 8.55 17.61
C VAL A 359 -3.43 9.46 16.44
N ILE A 360 -2.43 9.98 15.72
CA ILE A 360 -2.65 10.88 14.58
C ILE A 360 -3.47 10.18 13.49
N ASN A 361 -3.17 8.92 13.16
CA ASN A 361 -3.92 8.18 12.15
C ASN A 361 -5.35 7.84 12.60
N ALA A 362 -5.56 7.54 13.88
CA ALA A 362 -6.90 7.30 14.41
C ALA A 362 -7.78 8.57 14.36
N VAL A 363 -7.23 9.73 14.74
CA VAL A 363 -7.95 11.00 14.62
C VAL A 363 -8.18 11.35 13.15
N ALA A 364 -7.19 11.15 12.29
CA ALA A 364 -7.33 11.37 10.85
C ALA A 364 -8.42 10.50 10.22
N LEU A 365 -8.59 9.25 10.67
CA LEU A 365 -9.70 8.39 10.26
C LEU A 365 -11.05 8.98 10.64
N ALA A 366 -11.21 9.42 11.88
CA ALA A 366 -12.46 10.03 12.35
C ALA A 366 -12.80 11.31 11.57
N VAL A 367 -11.80 12.17 11.33
CA VAL A 367 -11.95 13.38 10.49
C VAL A 367 -12.35 13.01 9.07
N SER A 368 -11.67 12.01 8.46
CA SER A 368 -11.97 11.55 7.10
C SER A 368 -13.41 11.07 6.98
N ILE A 369 -13.88 10.23 7.91
CA ILE A 369 -15.26 9.72 7.92
C ILE A 369 -16.27 10.86 8.13
N ALA A 370 -16.01 11.77 9.07
CA ALA A 370 -16.92 12.89 9.36
C ALA A 370 -17.08 13.84 8.16
N VAL A 371 -15.96 14.22 7.53
CA VAL A 371 -15.99 15.09 6.34
C VAL A 371 -16.59 14.35 5.15
N ALA A 372 -16.25 13.08 4.95
CA ALA A 372 -16.84 12.23 3.91
C ALA A 372 -18.37 12.16 4.03
N ALA A 373 -18.87 11.80 5.21
CA ALA A 373 -20.29 11.65 5.48
C ALA A 373 -21.06 12.97 5.34
N TRP A 374 -20.39 14.12 5.55
CA TRP A 374 -21.01 15.43 5.39
C TRP A 374 -20.99 15.94 3.94
N ARG A 375 -19.85 15.89 3.26
CA ARG A 375 -19.66 16.53 1.94
C ARG A 375 -20.08 15.65 0.78
N ILE A 376 -19.85 14.34 0.86
CA ILE A 376 -20.07 13.44 -0.28
C ILE A 376 -21.55 13.29 -0.62
N PRO A 377 -22.50 13.08 0.32
CA PRO A 377 -23.91 12.95 -0.03
C PRO A 377 -24.48 14.16 -0.79
N ALA A 378 -23.95 15.36 -0.55
CA ALA A 378 -24.42 16.59 -1.18
C ALA A 378 -23.70 16.95 -2.49
N ARG A 379 -22.46 16.49 -2.69
CA ARG A 379 -21.57 16.95 -3.77
C ARG A 379 -20.92 15.82 -4.60
N GLY A 380 -21.26 14.56 -4.31
CA GLY A 380 -20.72 13.39 -5.00
C GLY A 380 -19.19 13.38 -5.03
N LEU A 381 -18.64 13.29 -6.25
CA LEU A 381 -17.20 13.19 -6.48
C LEU A 381 -16.44 14.42 -5.98
N ASP A 382 -16.98 15.64 -6.15
CA ASP A 382 -16.35 16.86 -5.64
C ASP A 382 -16.21 16.83 -4.12
N GLY A 383 -17.26 16.36 -3.43
CA GLY A 383 -17.24 16.16 -1.98
C GLY A 383 -16.16 15.15 -1.54
N ALA A 384 -15.87 14.14 -2.36
CA ALA A 384 -14.81 13.17 -2.08
C ALA A 384 -13.42 13.80 -2.23
N ILE A 385 -13.20 14.65 -3.23
CA ILE A 385 -11.94 15.37 -3.41
C ILE A 385 -11.71 16.40 -2.30
N GLU A 386 -12.75 17.12 -1.91
CA GLU A 386 -12.70 18.04 -0.76
C GLU A 386 -12.37 17.29 0.53
N THR A 387 -12.93 16.08 0.72
CA THR A 387 -12.57 15.21 1.85
C THR A 387 -11.10 14.82 1.83
N LEU A 388 -10.54 14.48 0.67
CA LEU A 388 -9.11 14.18 0.52
C LEU A 388 -8.23 15.38 0.85
N LEU A 389 -8.59 16.57 0.37
CA LEU A 389 -7.86 17.81 0.64
C LEU A 389 -7.90 18.17 2.13
N ALA A 390 -9.07 18.08 2.76
CA ALA A 390 -9.23 18.31 4.19
C ALA A 390 -8.39 17.33 5.02
N LEU A 391 -8.42 16.05 4.66
CA LEU A 391 -7.61 15.01 5.29
C LEU A 391 -6.10 15.26 5.09
N ALA A 392 -5.69 15.61 3.87
CA ALA A 392 -4.30 15.89 3.55
C ALA A 392 -3.77 17.09 4.36
N GLY A 393 -4.54 18.19 4.39
CA GLY A 393 -4.22 19.38 5.18
C GLY A 393 -4.14 19.09 6.67
N PHE A 394 -5.14 18.39 7.21
CA PHE A 394 -5.14 17.95 8.61
C PHE A 394 -3.88 17.13 8.95
N ARG A 395 -3.59 16.10 8.15
CA ARG A 395 -2.40 15.25 8.37
C ARG A 395 -1.11 16.08 8.29
N PHE A 396 -0.98 16.97 7.31
CA PHE A 396 0.20 17.82 7.18
C PHE A 396 0.44 18.68 8.42
N VAL A 397 -0.57 19.40 8.88
CA VAL A 397 -0.48 20.29 10.06
C VAL A 397 -0.13 19.50 11.31
N VAL A 398 -0.83 18.38 11.56
CA VAL A 398 -0.62 17.58 12.76
C VAL A 398 0.75 16.90 12.76
N TYR A 399 1.18 16.34 11.62
CA TYR A 399 2.52 15.74 11.53
C TYR A 399 3.63 16.79 11.61
N LEU A 400 3.44 18.00 11.08
CA LEU A 400 4.39 19.09 11.23
C LEU A 400 4.54 19.49 12.70
N GLY A 401 3.42 19.72 13.39
CA GLY A 401 3.41 20.03 14.82
C GLY A 401 4.04 18.92 15.66
N ALA A 402 3.76 17.65 15.34
CA ALA A 402 4.36 16.51 16.04
C ALA A 402 5.88 16.43 15.84
N ASN A 403 6.39 16.70 14.63
CA ASN A 403 7.83 16.74 14.38
C ASN A 403 8.50 17.89 15.14
N LEU A 404 7.88 19.07 15.17
CA LEU A 404 8.41 20.22 15.94
C LEU A 404 8.42 19.94 17.45
N ALA A 405 7.39 19.26 17.97
CA ALA A 405 7.27 18.95 19.39
C ALA A 405 8.20 17.82 19.85
N LEU A 406 8.33 16.75 19.04
CA LEU A 406 9.02 15.50 19.39
C LEU A 406 10.39 15.33 18.74
N GLY A 407 10.76 16.24 17.84
CA GLY A 407 12.03 16.22 17.12
C GLY A 407 13.24 16.54 18.00
N PRO A 408 14.46 16.29 17.47
CA PRO A 408 15.69 16.60 18.18
C PRO A 408 15.81 18.10 18.44
N ARG A 409 16.14 18.44 19.68
CA ARG A 409 16.39 19.81 20.13
C ARG A 409 17.89 20.08 20.13
N HIS A 410 18.28 21.33 19.94
CA HIS A 410 19.66 21.75 20.18
C HIS A 410 20.05 21.39 21.62
N PRO A 411 21.22 20.79 21.86
CA PRO A 411 21.79 20.80 23.21
C PRO A 411 21.91 22.27 23.62
N ARG A 412 21.30 22.60 24.77
CA ARG A 412 21.38 23.95 25.35
C ARG A 412 22.80 24.25 25.80
#